data_AF-A0A6C0AQA2-F1
#
_entry.id   AF-A0A6C0AQA2-F1
#
_cell.length_a   1.000
_cell.length_b   1.000
_cell.length_c   1.000
_cell.angle_alpha   90.00
_cell.angle_beta   90.00
_cell.angle_gamma   90.00
#
_symmetry.space_group_name_H-M   'P 1'
#
loop_
_entity.id
_entity.type
_entity.pdbx_description
1 polymer ?
#
loop_
_entity_poly.entity_id
_entity_poly.type
_entity_poly.pdbx_seq_one_letter_code
_entity_poly.pdbx_strand_id
1 'polypeptide(L)' 'MPVLKADAYGHGLIETAKILRKMDVKYIGVATLGEAILLRKTGDKGRVLSWLYDIDGQEFKDGLKLNLDIAIFDEK' A
#
# COMPACT_ATOMS: atom_id res chain seq x y z
N MET A 1 3.88 -10.90 -5.62
CA MET A 1 3.66 -9.61 -4.94
C MET A 1 4.71 -9.47 -3.84
N PRO A 2 5.73 -8.62 -4.00
CA PRO A 2 6.66 -8.29 -2.93
C PRO A 2 5.94 -7.53 -1.82
N VAL A 3 6.32 -7.80 -0.57
CA VAL A 3 5.77 -7.11 0.61
C VAL A 3 6.79 -6.08 1.08
N LEU A 4 6.37 -4.81 1.15
CA LEU A 4 7.20 -3.67 1.54
C LEU A 4 6.75 -3.02 2.87
N LYS A 5 6.08 -3.78 3.73
CA LYS A 5 5.69 -3.30 5.06
C LYS A 5 6.90 -2.82 5.88
N ALA A 6 6.64 -1.97 6.87
CA ALA A 6 7.65 -1.43 7.78
C ALA A 6 8.82 -0.77 7.02
N ASP A 7 8.48 0.18 6.14
CA ASP A 7 9.46 0.90 5.31
C ASP A 7 10.32 -0.03 4.44
N ALA A 8 9.69 -0.99 3.76
CA ALA A 8 10.38 -2.08 3.05
C ALA A 8 11.37 -2.85 3.95
N TYR A 9 10.95 -3.19 5.16
CA TYR A 9 11.81 -3.81 6.19
C TYR A 9 13.09 -2.98 6.44
N GLY A 10 12.98 -1.65 6.43
CA GLY A 10 14.09 -0.71 6.65
C GLY A 10 14.95 -0.40 5.42
N HIS A 11 14.62 -0.91 4.24
CA HIS A 11 15.32 -0.60 2.99
C HIS A 11 14.83 0.70 2.32
N GLY A 12 13.71 1.25 2.78
CA GLY A 12 13.05 2.43 2.21
C GLY A 12 11.90 2.05 1.28
N LEU A 13 10.67 2.34 1.70
CA LEU A 13 9.42 2.01 1.01
C LEU A 13 9.38 2.56 -0.41
N ILE A 14 9.64 3.86 -0.55
CA ILE A 14 9.46 4.60 -1.81
C ILE A 14 10.49 4.13 -2.85
N GLU A 15 11.77 4.07 -2.47
CA GLU A 15 12.84 3.72 -3.41
C GLU A 15 12.76 2.23 -3.81
N THR A 16 12.45 1.35 -2.86
CA THR A 16 12.21 -0.07 -3.17
C THR A 16 11.02 -0.24 -4.11
N ALA A 17 9.90 0.46 -3.87
CA ALA A 17 8.73 0.41 -4.75
C ALA A 17 9.07 0.85 -6.18
N LYS A 18 9.80 1.96 -6.36
CA LYS A 18 10.25 2.44 -7.68
C LYS A 18 11.10 1.40 -8.41
N ILE A 19 12.02 0.73 -7.72
CA ILE A 19 12.86 -0.34 -8.31
C ILE A 19 11.97 -1.49 -8.78
N LEU A 20 11.04 -1.96 -7.94
CA LEU A 20 10.14 -3.05 -8.30
C LEU A 20 9.25 -2.68 -9.50
N ARG A 21 8.77 -1.44 -9.60
CA ARG A 21 8.00 -0.97 -10.76
C ARG A 21 8.82 -0.98 -12.04
N LYS A 22 10.11 -0.62 -11.99
CA LYS A 22 11.03 -0.74 -13.14
C LYS A 22 11.26 -2.18 -13.58
N MET A 23 11.04 -3.15 -12.68
CA MET A 23 11.12 -4.59 -12.96
C MET A 23 9.75 -5.18 -13.32
N ASP A 24 8.79 -4.36 -13.74
CA ASP A 24 7.43 -4.74 -14.14
C ASP A 24 6.61 -5.48 -13.05
N VAL A 25 6.94 -5.28 -11.78
CA VAL A 25 6.15 -5.81 -10.67
C VAL A 25 4.80 -5.12 -10.62
N LYS A 26 3.74 -5.90 -10.87
CA LYS A 26 2.35 -5.40 -10.94
C LYS A 26 1.71 -5.13 -9.59
N TYR A 27 2.00 -5.98 -8.59
CA TYR A 27 1.40 -5.92 -7.25
C TYR A 27 2.46 -5.75 -6.17
N ILE A 28 2.25 -4.79 -5.27
CA ILE A 28 3.00 -4.58 -4.03
C ILE A 28 2.06 -4.77 -2.84
N GLY A 29 2.51 -5.43 -1.78
CA GLY A 29 1.79 -5.50 -0.51
C GLY A 29 2.43 -4.61 0.54
N VAL A 30 1.64 -3.92 1.36
CA VAL A 30 2.08 -3.16 2.54
C VAL A 30 1.20 -3.51 3.73
N ALA A 31 1.64 -3.21 4.95
CA ALA A 31 0.82 -3.54 6.12
C ALA A 31 -0.30 -2.51 6.29
N THR A 32 0.02 -1.23 6.38
CA THR A 32 -0.96 -0.19 6.75
C THR A 32 -1.52 0.55 5.55
N LEU A 33 -2.73 1.12 5.69
CA LEU A 33 -3.25 2.03 4.66
C LEU A 33 -2.40 3.29 4.54
N GLY A 34 -1.85 3.80 5.63
CA GLY A 34 -0.88 4.90 5.62
C GLY A 34 0.32 4.66 4.69
N GLU A 35 0.92 3.46 4.69
CA GLU A 35 2.01 3.09 3.77
C GLU A 35 1.54 3.10 2.30
N ALA A 36 0.35 2.57 2.04
CA ALA A 36 -0.21 2.51 0.69
C ALA A 36 -0.55 3.92 0.17
N ILE A 37 -1.11 4.78 1.02
CA ILE A 37 -1.39 6.19 0.73
C ILE A 37 -0.09 6.94 0.47
N LEU A 38 0.98 6.67 1.23
CA LEU A 38 2.29 7.26 1.00
C LEU A 38 2.82 6.90 -0.39
N LEU A 39 2.72 5.64 -0.82
CA LEU A 39 3.08 5.25 -2.19
C LEU A 39 2.28 6.04 -3.23
N ARG A 40 0.96 6.20 -3.05
CA ARG A 40 0.12 6.99 -3.96
C ARG A 40 0.56 8.45 -4.04
N LYS A 41 0.93 9.07 -2.90
CA LYS A 41 1.46 10.45 -2.86
C LYS A 41 2.76 10.64 -3.65
N THR A 42 3.53 9.56 -3.87
CA THR A 42 4.73 9.59 -4.73
C THR A 42 4.45 9.40 -6.22
N GLY A 43 3.19 9.18 -6.60
CA GLY A 43 2.77 8.94 -7.97
C GLY A 43 2.75 7.46 -8.40
N ASP A 44 2.94 6.50 -7.47
CA ASP A 44 2.76 5.09 -7.79
C ASP A 44 1.31 4.81 -8.21
N LYS A 45 1.12 4.23 -9.39
CA LYS A 45 -0.20 3.88 -9.95
C LYS A 45 -0.44 2.38 -10.06
N GLY A 46 0.52 1.55 -9.63
CA GLY A 46 0.37 0.11 -9.71
C GLY A 46 -0.56 -0.44 -8.63
N ARG A 47 -0.84 -1.74 -8.67
CA ARG A 47 -1.69 -2.38 -7.66
C ARG A 47 -0.95 -2.44 -6.33
N VAL A 48 -1.64 -2.04 -5.27
CA VAL A 48 -1.12 -1.99 -3.90
C VAL A 48 -2.19 -2.57 -2.99
N LEU A 49 -1.86 -3.65 -2.29
CA LEU A 49 -2.70 -4.28 -1.28
C LEU A 49 -2.26 -3.84 0.12
N SER A 50 -3.23 -3.47 0.97
CA SER A 50 -3.03 -3.22 2.40
C SER A 50 -4.03 -4.02 3.24
N TRP A 51 -3.65 -4.39 4.47
CA TRP A 51 -4.46 -5.26 5.35
C TRP A 51 -4.57 -4.81 6.81
N LEU A 52 -3.93 -3.72 7.21
CA LEU A 52 -4.10 -3.11 8.53
C LEU A 52 -4.65 -1.70 8.40
N TYR A 53 -5.78 -1.47 9.03
CA TYR A 53 -6.43 -0.17 9.09
C TYR A 53 -7.45 -0.15 10.22
N ASP A 54 -7.92 1.04 10.58
CA ASP A 54 -9.12 1.23 11.39
C ASP A 54 -10.33 1.34 10.44
N ILE A 55 -11.38 0.54 10.69
CA ILE A 55 -12.59 0.46 9.84
C ILE A 55 -13.35 1.79 9.89
N ASP A 56 -13.36 2.46 11.04
CA ASP A 56 -13.98 3.77 11.22
C ASP A 56 -13.03 4.92 10.86
N GLY A 57 -11.77 4.59 10.55
CA GLY A 57 -10.71 5.54 10.28
C GLY A 57 -10.87 6.28 8.94
N GLN A 58 -10.41 7.53 8.90
CA GLN A 58 -10.41 8.33 7.66
C GLN A 58 -9.56 7.70 6.55
N GLU A 59 -8.48 7.00 6.91
CA GLU A 59 -7.61 6.31 5.95
C GLU A 59 -8.34 5.23 5.15
N PHE A 60 -9.34 4.56 5.72
CA PHE A 60 -10.16 3.58 5.01
C PHE A 60 -10.91 4.23 3.84
N LYS A 61 -11.57 5.36 4.10
CA LYS A 61 -12.29 6.15 3.08
C LYS A 61 -11.33 6.71 2.03
N ASP A 62 -10.15 7.16 2.45
CA ASP A 62 -9.14 7.70 1.54
C ASP A 62 -8.54 6.60 0.66
N GLY A 63 -8.32 5.40 1.21
CA GLY A 63 -7.80 4.26 0.45
C GLY A 63 -8.72 3.82 -0.68
N LEU A 64 -10.04 3.82 -0.44
CA LEU A 64 -11.04 3.57 -1.49
C LEU A 64 -10.96 4.60 -2.62
N LYS A 65 -10.86 5.89 -2.29
CA LYS A 65 -10.73 6.98 -3.29
C LYS A 65 -9.42 6.91 -4.07
N LEU A 66 -8.36 6.40 -3.45
CA LEU A 66 -7.02 6.28 -4.04
C LEU A 66 -6.81 4.97 -4.82
N ASN A 67 -7.87 4.19 -5.04
CA ASN A 67 -7.82 2.91 -5.77
C ASN A 67 -6.75 1.97 -5.18
N LEU A 68 -6.81 1.78 -3.87
CA LEU A 68 -6.03 0.79 -3.14
C LEU A 68 -6.83 -0.51 -3.01
N ASP A 69 -6.14 -1.63 -3.09
CA ASP A 69 -6.72 -2.92 -2.74
C ASP A 69 -6.67 -3.04 -1.21
N ILE A 70 -7.83 -3.31 -0.58
CA ILE A 70 -7.97 -3.35 0.88
C ILE A 70 -8.46 -4.74 1.27
N ALA A 71 -7.71 -5.44 2.11
CA ALA A 71 -8.11 -6.76 2.61
C ALA A 71 -9.23 -6.63 3.64
N ILE A 72 -10.28 -7.44 3.51
CA ILE A 72 -11.37 -7.51 4.48
C ILE A 72 -10.92 -8.45 5.61
N PHE A 73 -10.85 -7.94 6.85
CA PHE A 73 -10.46 -8.73 8.02
C PHE A 73 -11.52 -8.73 9.15
N ASP A 74 -12.60 -7.96 8.96
CA ASP A 74 -13.74 -7.88 9.87
C ASP A 74 -15.02 -7.80 9.03
N GLU A 75 -16.12 -8.31 9.58
CA GLU A 75 -17.45 -8.37 8.98
C GLU A 75 -18.44 -7.38 9.62
N LYS A 76 -17.99 -6.60 10.61
CA LYS A 76 -18.75 -5.52 11.24
C LYS A 76 -19.15 -4.40 10.29
#